data_AF-A0AAU9XUK0-F1
#
_entry.id   AF-A0AAU9XUK0-F1
#
_cell.length_a   1.000
_cell.length_b   1.000
_cell.length_c   1.000
_cell.angle_alpha   90.00
_cell.angle_beta   90.00
_cell.angle_gamma   90.00
#
_symmetry.space_group_name_H-M   'P 1'
#
loop_
_entity.id
_entity.type
_entity.pdbx_description
1 polymer ?
#
loop_
_entity_poly.entity_id
_entity_poly.type
_entity_poly.pdbx_seq_one_letter_code
_entity_poly.pdbx_strand_id
1 'polypeptide(L)'
;MEFTSSLAFLGKRLINHLIRTVESPVQDFCSALCYMEPNCVSYNELVASGSPVITKCELNNSTHNEHLQNLKSWTNYIYKATIKTCGQTPSQHIGTCQTGFTDKGYRCLCPPEYKGTNCEKRNGW
;
A
#
# COMPACT_ATOMS: atom_id res chain seq x y z
N MET A 1 4.99 -4.44 -6.58
CA MET A 1 3.62 -4.05 -6.20
C MET A 1 3.08 -3.25 -7.36
N GLU A 2 1.84 -3.52 -7.77
CA GLU A 2 1.28 -2.94 -9.00
C GLU A 2 0.03 -2.12 -8.69
N PHE A 3 0.02 -0.87 -9.15
CA PHE A 3 -1.12 0.03 -9.03
C PHE A 3 -1.81 0.14 -10.39
N THR A 4 -2.83 -0.69 -10.59
CA THR A 4 -3.54 -0.78 -11.87
C THR A 4 -4.50 0.38 -12.05
N SER A 5 -4.70 0.82 -13.29
CA SER A 5 -5.67 1.88 -13.63
C SER A 5 -7.11 1.53 -13.25
N SER A 6 -7.44 0.22 -13.22
CA SER A 6 -8.74 -0.28 -12.75
C SER A 6 -9.02 -0.01 -11.28
N LEU A 7 -7.99 0.25 -10.46
CA LEU A 7 -8.09 0.55 -9.03
C LEU A 7 -7.66 2.00 -8.73
N ALA A 8 -7.72 2.87 -9.74
CA ALA A 8 -7.46 4.29 -9.63
C ALA A 8 -8.76 5.10 -9.77
N PHE A 9 -9.05 5.96 -8.80
CA PHE A 9 -10.26 6.79 -8.81
C PHE A 9 -9.89 8.28 -8.72
N LEU A 10 -10.18 9.01 -9.79
CA LEU A 10 -10.05 10.46 -9.85
C LEU A 10 -11.09 11.13 -8.95
N GLY A 11 -10.71 12.24 -8.32
CA GLY A 11 -11.59 12.98 -7.43
C GLY A 11 -11.97 12.19 -6.18
N LYS A 12 -11.14 11.21 -5.76
CA LYS A 12 -11.39 10.36 -4.58
C LYS A 12 -10.20 10.36 -3.64
N ARG A 13 -10.50 10.22 -2.36
CA ARG A 13 -9.54 10.13 -1.26
C ARG A 13 -10.02 9.11 -0.24
N LEU A 14 -9.18 8.16 0.14
CA LEU A 14 -9.43 7.25 1.25
C LEU A 14 -9.07 7.95 2.56
N ILE A 15 -10.00 7.98 3.51
CA ILE A 15 -9.82 8.61 4.82
C ILE A 15 -9.69 7.56 5.94
N ASN A 16 -9.21 7.97 7.12
CA ASN A 16 -9.05 7.15 8.34
C ASN A 16 -8.07 5.97 8.26
N HIS A 17 -7.34 5.83 7.16
CA HIS A 17 -6.38 4.76 6.93
C HIS A 17 -4.94 5.27 6.74
N LEU A 18 -4.67 6.53 7.09
CA LEU A 18 -3.38 7.19 6.89
C LEU A 18 -2.28 6.54 7.73
N ILE A 19 -1.22 6.08 7.07
CA ILE A 19 0.04 5.68 7.70
C ILE A 19 0.91 6.92 7.89
N ARG A 20 1.18 7.64 6.79
CA ARG A 20 2.00 8.86 6.78
C ARG A 20 1.75 9.69 5.53
N THR A 21 2.19 10.93 5.60
CA THR A 21 2.16 11.90 4.51
C THR A 21 3.59 12.22 4.09
N VAL A 22 3.85 12.27 2.78
CA VAL A 22 5.14 12.65 2.20
C VAL A 22 4.89 13.62 1.04
N GLU A 23 5.71 14.66 0.93
CA GLU A 23 5.69 15.60 -0.18
C GLU A 23 6.97 15.43 -1.01
N SER A 24 6.83 15.42 -2.34
CA SER A 24 7.97 15.24 -3.23
C SER A 24 7.73 15.90 -4.59
N PRO A 25 8.74 16.56 -5.18
CA PRO A 25 8.68 17.07 -6.54
C PRO A 25 8.89 15.97 -7.61
N VAL A 26 9.17 14.72 -7.22
CA VAL A 26 9.48 13.62 -8.12
C VAL A 26 8.21 12.87 -8.54
N GLN A 27 8.07 12.59 -9.85
CA GLN A 27 6.97 11.78 -10.39
C GLN A 27 7.04 10.32 -9.92
N ASP A 28 5.89 9.63 -9.86
CA ASP A 28 5.74 8.23 -9.44
C ASP A 28 6.25 7.88 -8.03
N PHE A 29 6.68 8.88 -7.25
CA PHE A 29 7.31 8.70 -5.95
C PHE A 29 6.37 8.05 -4.91
N CYS A 30 5.07 8.34 -4.97
CA CYS A 30 4.09 7.74 -4.04
C CYS A 30 4.05 6.21 -4.14
N SER A 31 4.17 5.66 -5.35
CA SER A 31 4.13 4.21 -5.57
C SER A 31 5.36 3.51 -4.99
N ALA A 32 6.56 4.10 -5.20
CA ALA A 32 7.81 3.61 -4.64
C ALA A 32 7.81 3.69 -3.11
N LEU A 33 7.32 4.80 -2.55
CA LEU A 33 7.17 4.95 -1.10
C LEU A 33 6.21 3.93 -0.51
N CYS A 34 5.10 3.64 -1.19
CA CYS A 34 4.15 2.62 -0.75
C CYS A 34 4.78 1.22 -0.81
N TYR A 35 5.56 0.91 -1.84
CA TYR A 35 6.30 -0.36 -1.92
C TYR A 35 7.29 -0.54 -0.76
N MET A 36 7.96 0.54 -0.34
CA MET A 36 8.91 0.53 0.78
C MET A 36 8.24 0.54 2.17
N GLU A 37 6.96 0.90 2.25
CA GLU A 37 6.18 0.92 3.49
C GLU A 37 5.41 -0.40 3.65
N PRO A 38 5.77 -1.27 4.62
CA PRO A 38 5.20 -2.60 4.72
C PRO A 38 3.68 -2.70 4.78
N ASN A 39 3.04 -1.74 5.42
CA ASN A 39 1.60 -1.74 5.59
C ASN A 39 0.85 -1.06 4.46
N CYS A 40 1.57 -0.39 3.53
CA CYS A 40 0.93 0.41 2.50
C CYS A 40 0.34 -0.48 1.40
N VAL A 41 -0.95 -0.31 1.15
CA VAL A 41 -1.70 -1.04 0.11
C VAL A 41 -2.53 -0.11 -0.78
N SER A 42 -2.56 1.19 -0.47
CA SER A 42 -3.09 2.23 -1.33
C SER A 42 -2.48 3.59 -0.96
N TYR A 43 -2.65 4.60 -1.80
CA TYR A 43 -2.27 5.96 -1.48
C TYR A 43 -3.23 6.98 -2.10
N ASN A 44 -3.34 8.14 -1.46
CA ASN A 44 -3.97 9.31 -2.06
C ASN A 44 -2.88 10.24 -2.60
N GLU A 45 -3.06 10.72 -3.80
CA GLU A 45 -2.16 11.65 -4.47
C GLU A 45 -2.89 12.98 -4.65
N LEU A 46 -2.45 14.03 -3.96
CA LEU A 46 -2.94 15.38 -4.22
C LEU A 46 -2.23 15.92 -5.44
N VAL A 47 -2.99 16.19 -6.49
CA VAL A 47 -2.49 16.88 -7.68
C VAL A 47 -2.54 18.37 -7.36
N ALA A 48 -1.45 18.90 -6.83
CA ALA A 48 -1.32 20.33 -6.56
C ALA A 48 -0.79 21.04 -7.81
N SER A 49 -1.50 22.09 -8.23
CA SER A 49 -1.04 23.01 -9.27
C SER A 49 -0.04 24.00 -8.67
N GLY A 50 1.22 23.97 -9.09
CA GLY A 50 2.26 24.86 -8.58
C GLY A 50 3.53 24.80 -9.43
N SER A 51 4.45 25.75 -9.20
CA SER A 51 5.80 25.75 -9.81
C SER A 51 6.84 25.93 -8.70
N PRO A 52 7.59 24.87 -8.33
CA PRO A 52 7.56 23.52 -8.88
C PRO A 52 6.30 22.73 -8.45
N VAL A 53 5.90 21.74 -9.26
CA VAL A 53 4.80 20.82 -8.90
C VAL A 53 5.30 19.93 -7.77
N ILE A 54 4.67 20.02 -6.60
CA ILE A 54 4.93 19.15 -5.46
C ILE A 54 3.74 18.21 -5.31
N THR A 55 4.00 16.91 -5.40
CA THR A 55 3.00 15.87 -5.17
C THR A 55 2.99 15.52 -3.69
N LYS A 56 1.80 15.61 -3.06
CA LYS A 56 1.59 15.10 -1.71
C LYS A 56 1.01 13.69 -1.76
N CYS A 57 1.75 12.75 -1.21
CA CYS A 57 1.40 11.34 -1.06
C CYS A 57 0.87 11.08 0.35
N GLU A 58 -0.34 10.57 0.47
CA GLU A 58 -0.89 10.02 1.71
C GLU A 58 -0.89 8.49 1.59
N LEU A 59 0.03 7.81 2.27
CA LEU A 59 0.12 6.34 2.25
C LEU A 59 -0.93 5.74 3.16
N ASN A 60 -1.65 4.71 2.72
CA ASN A 60 -2.76 4.12 3.46
C ASN A 60 -2.57 2.62 3.72
N ASN A 61 -3.00 2.17 4.91
CA ASN A 61 -2.93 0.77 5.33
C ASN A 61 -4.11 -0.10 4.89
N SER A 62 -5.01 0.44 4.06
CA SER A 62 -6.22 -0.25 3.63
C SER A 62 -6.57 0.07 2.18
N THR A 63 -7.41 -0.77 1.58
CA THR A 63 -8.01 -0.54 0.28
C THR A 63 -9.49 -0.17 0.40
N HIS A 64 -10.06 0.50 -0.60
CA HIS A 64 -11.48 0.85 -0.65
C HIS A 64 -12.41 -0.37 -0.57
N ASN A 65 -11.95 -1.55 -1.00
CA ASN A 65 -12.71 -2.80 -0.95
C ASN A 65 -12.99 -3.27 0.49
N GLU A 66 -12.13 -2.93 1.44
CA GLU A 66 -12.28 -3.33 2.84
C GLU A 66 -13.22 -2.38 3.59
N HIS A 67 -13.25 -1.11 3.19
CA HIS A 67 -14.03 -0.07 3.84
C HIS A 67 -14.61 0.92 2.82
N LEU A 68 -15.61 0.48 2.06
CA LEU A 68 -16.24 1.24 0.97
C LEU A 68 -16.68 2.66 1.39
N GLN A 69 -17.13 2.82 2.63
CA GLN A 69 -17.59 4.08 3.18
C GLN A 69 -16.48 5.11 3.43
N ASN A 70 -15.21 4.69 3.46
CA ASN A 70 -14.05 5.55 3.70
C ASN A 70 -13.49 6.15 2.40
N LEU A 71 -13.93 5.69 1.22
CA LEU A 71 -13.57 6.33 -0.05
C LEU A 71 -14.50 7.51 -0.31
N LYS A 72 -14.01 8.73 -0.09
CA LYS A 72 -14.80 9.97 -0.19
C LYS A 72 -14.47 10.76 -1.44
N SER A 73 -15.42 11.56 -1.92
CA SER A 73 -15.19 12.52 -3.01
C SER A 73 -14.31 13.68 -2.54
N TRP A 74 -13.29 14.01 -3.33
CA TRP A 74 -12.33 15.09 -3.07
C TRP A 74 -11.67 15.55 -4.38
N THR A 75 -12.05 16.71 -4.89
CA THR A 75 -11.81 17.13 -6.30
C THR A 75 -10.34 17.09 -6.77
N ASN A 76 -9.37 17.32 -5.87
CA ASN A 76 -7.95 17.42 -6.24
C ASN A 76 -7.13 16.16 -5.91
N TYR A 77 -7.79 15.09 -5.46
CA TYR A 77 -7.11 13.84 -5.14
C TYR A 77 -7.34 12.78 -6.19
N ILE A 78 -6.30 11.97 -6.39
CA ILE A 78 -6.38 10.69 -7.08
C ILE A 78 -6.10 9.61 -6.05
N TYR A 79 -7.05 8.72 -5.85
CA TYR A 79 -6.83 7.52 -5.05
C TYR A 79 -6.30 6.40 -5.95
N LYS A 80 -5.28 5.68 -5.50
CA LYS A 80 -4.73 4.51 -6.22
C LYS A 80 -4.50 3.35 -5.24
N ALA A 81 -5.00 2.16 -5.58
CA ALA A 81 -4.80 0.95 -4.78
C ALA A 81 -4.07 -0.16 -5.55
N THR A 82 -3.48 -1.10 -4.81
CA THR A 82 -3.02 -2.38 -5.35
C THR A 82 -4.04 -3.48 -5.05
N ILE A 83 -3.98 -4.57 -5.81
CA ILE A 83 -4.67 -5.81 -5.46
C ILE A 83 -4.08 -6.34 -4.16
N LYS A 84 -4.90 -6.45 -3.11
CA LYS A 84 -4.48 -7.02 -1.82
C LYS A 84 -4.44 -8.53 -1.90
N THR A 85 -3.24 -9.11 -1.81
CA THR A 85 -3.00 -10.56 -1.84
C THR A 85 -2.89 -11.16 -0.43
N CYS A 86 -2.64 -10.33 0.58
CA CYS A 86 -2.51 -10.72 1.98
C CYS A 86 -3.85 -10.89 2.73
N GLY A 87 -4.82 -11.61 2.14
CA GLY A 87 -6.18 -11.75 2.69
C GLY A 87 -6.31 -12.75 3.84
N GLN A 88 -6.26 -14.06 3.55
CA GLN A 88 -6.61 -15.12 4.50
C GLN A 88 -5.42 -15.62 5.34
N THR A 89 -4.51 -14.73 5.73
CA THR A 89 -3.25 -15.05 6.46
C THR A 89 -2.30 -16.02 5.72
N PRO A 90 -1.53 -15.53 4.73
CA PRO A 90 -0.44 -16.31 4.14
C PRO A 90 0.70 -16.57 5.13
N SER A 91 0.97 -15.61 6.02
CA SER A 91 2.06 -15.68 7.00
C SER A 91 1.62 -16.37 8.29
N GLN A 92 2.38 -17.38 8.73
CA GLN A 92 2.24 -18.04 10.01
C GLN A 92 3.08 -17.36 11.09
N HIS A 93 2.89 -17.78 12.36
CA HIS A 93 3.72 -17.37 13.49
C HIS A 93 3.92 -15.84 13.64
N ILE A 94 2.86 -15.05 13.43
CA ILE A 94 2.88 -13.58 13.56
C ILE A 94 3.79 -12.91 12.52
N GLY A 95 4.09 -13.59 11.40
CA GLY A 95 4.76 -12.98 10.27
C GLY A 95 3.92 -11.87 9.62
N THR A 96 4.59 -10.85 9.09
CA THR A 96 3.92 -9.75 8.38
C THR A 96 3.80 -10.09 6.90
N CYS A 97 2.58 -10.14 6.37
CA CYS A 97 2.36 -10.31 4.94
C CYS A 97 2.41 -8.96 4.23
N GLN A 98 3.24 -8.86 3.19
CA GLN A 98 3.34 -7.69 2.33
C GLN A 98 2.82 -8.02 0.93
N THR A 99 1.89 -7.20 0.45
CA THR A 99 1.27 -7.34 -0.88
C THR A 99 2.22 -6.89 -1.98
N GLY A 100 2.14 -7.52 -3.17
CA GLY A 100 2.79 -7.06 -4.39
C GLY A 100 4.26 -7.45 -4.53
N PHE A 101 4.70 -8.54 -3.90
CA PHE A 101 6.07 -9.05 -4.00
C PHE A 101 6.10 -10.43 -4.66
N THR A 102 7.15 -10.71 -5.45
CA THR A 102 7.38 -12.00 -6.14
C THR A 102 6.26 -12.40 -7.12
N ASP A 103 6.43 -13.50 -7.84
CA ASP A 103 5.40 -14.05 -8.75
C ASP A 103 4.13 -14.51 -8.00
N LYS A 104 4.24 -14.73 -6.69
CA LYS A 104 3.09 -15.09 -5.82
C LYS A 104 2.23 -13.88 -5.47
N GLY A 105 2.69 -12.67 -5.77
CA GLY A 105 2.01 -11.43 -5.45
C GLY A 105 2.04 -11.07 -3.96
N TYR A 106 2.75 -11.79 -3.10
CA TYR A 106 3.03 -11.40 -1.71
C TYR A 106 4.40 -11.92 -1.24
N ARG A 107 4.89 -11.38 -0.12
CA ARG A 107 5.98 -12.00 0.67
C ARG A 107 5.65 -11.93 2.16
N CYS A 108 6.23 -12.85 2.94
CA CYS A 108 6.13 -12.84 4.39
C CYS A 108 7.44 -12.33 5.00
N LEU A 109 7.36 -11.36 5.90
CA LEU A 109 8.45 -10.98 6.78
C LEU A 109 8.35 -11.82 8.04
N CYS A 110 9.30 -12.75 8.22
CA CYS A 110 9.29 -13.67 9.35
C CYS A 110 9.92 -13.04 10.59
N PRO A 111 9.40 -13.34 11.79
CA PRO A 111 10.10 -13.03 13.03
C PRO A 111 11.46 -13.76 13.09
N PRO A 112 12.39 -13.30 13.94
CA PRO A 112 13.76 -13.85 14.00
C PRO A 112 13.86 -15.36 14.22
N GLU A 113 12.83 -16.00 14.80
CA GLU A 113 12.79 -17.42 15.10
C GLU A 113 12.23 -18.30 13.96
N TYR A 114 11.75 -17.69 12.88
CA TYR A 114 11.05 -18.39 11.81
C TYR A 114 11.62 -18.08 10.41
N LYS A 115 11.43 -19.02 9.49
CA LYS A 115 11.84 -18.96 8.08
C LYS A 115 10.83 -19.71 7.22
N GLY A 116 11.04 -19.66 5.90
CA GLY A 116 10.15 -20.27 4.91
C GLY A 116 9.37 -19.21 4.13
N THR A 117 8.61 -19.64 3.14
CA THR A 117 7.81 -18.69 2.31
C THR A 117 6.75 -18.01 3.17
N ASN A 118 6.18 -18.77 4.11
CA ASN A 118 5.05 -18.40 4.94
C ASN A 118 5.41 -18.39 6.43
N CYS A 119 6.70 -18.34 6.75
CA CYS A 119 7.22 -18.41 8.12
C CYS A 119 6.86 -19.71 8.85
N GLU A 120 6.65 -20.80 8.10
CA GLU A 120 6.15 -22.08 8.59
C GLU A 120 7.22 -22.94 9.29
N LYS A 121 8.50 -22.56 9.20
CA LYS A 121 9.62 -23.32 9.78
C LYS A 121 10.29 -22.53 10.88
N ARG A 122 10.68 -23.21 11.96
CA ARG A 122 11.54 -22.61 12.99
C ARG A 122 12.99 -22.59 12.53
N ASN A 123 13.77 -21.60 12.97
CA ASN A 123 15.21 -21.62 12.79
C ASN A 123 15.83 -22.72 13.66
N GLY A 124 16.82 -23.45 13.12
CA GLY A 124 17.56 -24.48 13.84
C GLY A 124 16.97 -25.90 13.88
N TRP A 125 15.87 -26.17 13.15
CA TRP A 125 15.30 -27.51 12.95
C TRP A 125 15.06 -27.76 11.45
#